data_AF-A0A968JTD3-F1
#
_entry.id   AF-A0A968JTD3-F1
#
_cell.length_a   1.000
_cell.length_b   1.000
_cell.length_c   1.000
_cell.angle_alpha   90.00
_cell.angle_beta   90.00
_cell.angle_gamma   90.00
#
_symmetry.space_group_name_H-M   'P 1'
#
loop_
_entity.id
_entity.type
_entity.pdbx_description
1 polymer ?
#
loop_
_entity_poly.entity_id
_entity_poly.type
_entity_poly.pdbx_seq_one_letter_code
_entity_poly.pdbx_strand_id
1 'polypeptide(L)'
;MVVTGNLLLTENKIPFNAEYTFNDNGKVKINYSVLKDTSLPVLPRIGLIFYLKNDFNDVEWYGLGPHETYSDRKKGAKTQIFSGSVQEQHVPYINPQENGNKKQCSLGKNYE
;
A
#
# COMPACT_ATOMS: atom_id res chain seq x y z
N MET A 1 -20.72 -5.29 11.46
CA MET A 1 -20.44 -6.73 11.22
C MET A 1 -18.92 -6.94 11.17
N VAL A 2 -18.38 -7.97 11.83
CA VAL A 2 -16.94 -8.30 11.79
C VAL A 2 -16.75 -9.63 11.07
N VAL A 3 -15.81 -9.67 10.12
CA VAL A 3 -15.40 -10.88 9.39
C VAL A 3 -13.90 -11.06 9.60
N THR A 4 -13.51 -12.22 10.11
CA THR A 4 -12.10 -12.56 10.34
C THR A 4 -11.66 -13.61 9.34
N GLY A 5 -10.56 -13.33 8.64
CA GLY A 5 -9.89 -14.26 7.75
C GLY A 5 -8.50 -14.60 8.28
N ASN A 6 -8.23 -15.89 8.43
CA ASN A 6 -6.89 -16.38 8.76
C ASN A 6 -6.33 -17.05 7.51
N LEU A 7 -5.19 -16.56 7.01
CA LEU A 7 -4.51 -17.11 5.85
C LEU A 7 -3.07 -17.44 6.21
N LEU A 8 -2.52 -18.49 5.60
CA LEU A 8 -1.09 -18.75 5.61
C LEU A 8 -0.51 -18.15 4.34
N LEU A 9 0.35 -17.13 4.47
CA LEU A 9 1.03 -16.53 3.33
C LEU A 9 2.22 -17.41 2.92
N THR A 10 2.31 -17.68 1.62
CA THR A 10 3.45 -18.35 0.95
C THR A 10 3.68 -19.81 1.35
N GLU A 11 4.58 -20.49 0.64
CA GLU A 11 5.04 -21.85 0.96
C GLU A 11 5.63 -21.95 2.39
N ASN A 12 6.16 -20.84 2.93
CA ASN A 12 6.76 -20.76 4.26
C ASN A 12 5.73 -20.67 5.40
N LYS A 13 4.43 -20.75 5.10
CA LYS A 13 3.32 -20.76 6.09
C LYS A 13 3.40 -19.61 7.09
N ILE A 14 3.70 -18.40 6.63
CA ILE A 14 3.76 -17.23 7.50
C ILE A 14 2.32 -16.88 7.92
N PRO A 15 1.98 -16.93 9.22
CA PRO A 15 0.63 -16.61 9.66
C PRO A 15 0.28 -15.15 9.36
N PHE A 16 -0.83 -14.96 8.64
CA PHE A 16 -1.42 -13.67 8.34
C PHE A 16 -2.87 -13.68 8.79
N ASN A 17 -3.21 -12.78 9.70
CA ASN A 17 -4.57 -12.63 10.17
C ASN A 17 -5.07 -11.26 9.72
N ALA A 18 -6.23 -11.22 9.09
CA ALA A 18 -6.91 -9.99 8.73
C ALA A 18 -8.33 -9.97 9.29
N GLU A 19 -8.67 -8.88 9.94
CA GLU A 19 -9.98 -8.60 10.49
C GLU A 19 -10.61 -7.43 9.74
N TYR A 20 -11.79 -7.68 9.18
CA TYR A 20 -12.58 -6.71 8.43
C TYR A 20 -13.78 -6.31 9.28
N THR A 21 -13.85 -5.03 9.66
CA THR A 21 -14.99 -4.47 10.38
C THR A 21 -15.79 -3.56 9.45
N PHE A 22 -17.01 -3.99 9.13
CA PHE A 22 -17.99 -3.24 8.37
C PHE A 22 -18.85 -2.41 9.33
N ASN A 23 -18.82 -1.10 9.17
CA ASN A 23 -19.58 -0.14 9.96
C ASN A 23 -20.83 0.30 9.19
N ASP A 24 -21.87 0.70 9.92
CA ASP A 24 -23.17 1.10 9.33
C ASP A 24 -23.08 2.38 8.47
N ASN A 25 -22.00 3.15 8.62
CA ASN A 25 -21.70 4.32 7.79
C ASN A 25 -20.97 3.97 6.46
N GLY A 26 -20.91 2.69 6.09
CA GLY A 26 -20.27 2.22 4.86
C GLY A 26 -18.74 2.16 4.89
N LYS A 27 -18.10 2.49 6.02
CA LYS A 27 -16.63 2.36 6.17
C LYS A 27 -16.23 0.92 6.50
N VAL A 28 -15.17 0.44 5.85
CA VAL A 28 -14.51 -0.82 6.20
C VAL A 28 -13.19 -0.52 6.88
N LYS A 29 -13.03 -0.97 8.13
CA LYS A 29 -11.75 -0.96 8.83
C LYS A 29 -11.09 -2.32 8.66
N ILE A 30 -9.81 -2.33 8.27
CA ILE A 30 -9.02 -3.54 8.09
C ILE A 30 -7.85 -3.49 9.06
N ASN A 31 -7.82 -4.42 10.01
CA ASN A 31 -6.65 -4.67 10.85
C ASN A 31 -5.98 -5.93 10.33
N TYR A 32 -4.65 -5.94 10.19
CA TYR A 32 -3.93 -7.17 9.85
C TYR A 32 -2.67 -7.33 10.69
N SER A 33 -2.28 -8.57 10.93
CA SER A 33 -1.06 -8.94 11.63
C SER A 33 -0.31 -10.03 10.87
N VAL A 34 1.01 -9.94 10.93
CA VAL A 34 1.94 -10.93 10.40
C VAL A 34 2.84 -11.38 11.53
N LEU A 35 2.90 -12.68 11.78
CA LEU A 35 3.86 -13.25 12.72
C LEU A 35 5.04 -13.79 11.92
N LYS A 36 6.14 -13.04 11.90
CA LYS A 36 7.37 -13.47 11.24
C LYS A 36 8.16 -14.37 12.19
N ASP A 37 8.46 -15.60 11.75
CA ASP A 37 9.50 -16.42 12.37
C ASP A 37 10.88 -15.81 12.08
N THR A 38 11.67 -15.57 13.12
CA THR A 38 13.02 -15.01 13.00
C THR A 38 14.01 -15.93 12.29
N SER A 39 13.71 -17.22 12.17
CA SER A 39 14.49 -18.17 11.37
C SER A 39 14.31 -17.94 9.85
N LEU A 40 13.22 -17.28 9.44
CA LEU A 40 12.95 -16.99 8.03
C LEU A 40 13.74 -15.78 7.52
N PRO A 41 14.07 -15.77 6.21
CA PRO A 41 14.68 -14.63 5.55
C PRO A 41 13.93 -13.31 5.76
N VAL A 42 14.59 -12.20 5.43
CA VAL A 42 13.96 -10.87 5.47
C VAL A 42 12.75 -10.86 4.52
N LEU A 43 11.61 -10.38 5.02
CA LEU A 43 10.42 -10.22 4.19
C LEU A 43 10.58 -8.96 3.33
N PRO A 44 10.48 -9.09 1.99
CA PRO A 44 10.70 -7.95 1.10
C PRO A 44 9.60 -6.89 1.23
N ARG A 45 8.35 -7.31 1.46
CA ARG A 45 7.19 -6.42 1.61
C ARG A 45 6.09 -7.11 2.41
N ILE A 46 5.39 -6.32 3.23
CA ILE A 46 4.12 -6.68 3.87
C ILE A 46 3.12 -5.59 3.51
N GLY A 47 1.92 -6.00 3.08
CA GLY A 47 0.85 -5.08 2.73
C GLY A 47 -0.38 -5.81 2.21
N LEU A 48 -1.36 -5.02 1.76
CA LEU A 48 -2.60 -5.50 1.14
C LEU A 48 -2.63 -5.11 -0.33
N ILE A 49 -3.26 -5.93 -1.16
CA ILE A 49 -3.51 -5.64 -2.57
C ILE A 49 -5.03 -5.63 -2.80
N PHE A 50 -5.50 -4.61 -3.50
CA PHE A 50 -6.89 -4.49 -3.93
C PHE A 50 -6.92 -4.29 -5.44
N TYR A 51 -7.93 -4.86 -6.09
CA TYR A 51 -8.20 -4.65 -7.49
C TYR A 51 -9.46 -3.79 -7.61
N LEU A 52 -9.34 -2.65 -8.28
CA LEU A 52 -10.45 -1.76 -8.60
C LEU A 52 -10.87 -1.99 -10.06
N LYS A 53 -12.07 -1.51 -10.41
CA LYS A 53 -12.49 -1.48 -11.82
C LYS A 53 -11.58 -0.54 -12.61
N ASN A 54 -11.43 -0.79 -13.91
CA ASN A 54 -10.60 0.03 -14.80
C ASN A 54 -11.14 1.45 -15.04
N ASP A 55 -12.32 1.77 -14.52
CA ASP A 55 -12.90 3.12 -14.61
C ASP A 55 -12.19 4.12 -13.68
N PHE A 56 -11.41 3.65 -12.69
CA PHE A 56 -10.63 4.47 -11.78
C PHE A 56 -9.22 4.74 -12.35
N ASN A 57 -9.07 5.86 -13.07
CA ASN A 57 -7.84 6.16 -13.82
C ASN A 57 -6.98 7.28 -13.22
N ASP A 58 -7.46 7.96 -12.19
CA ASP A 58 -6.74 9.05 -11.52
C ASP A 58 -6.44 8.68 -10.07
N VAL A 59 -5.29 9.16 -9.58
CA VAL A 59 -4.88 9.01 -8.20
C VAL A 59 -4.52 10.37 -7.62
N GLU A 60 -4.92 10.60 -6.38
CA GLU A 60 -4.50 11.74 -5.54
C GLU A 60 -3.91 11.18 -4.25
N TRP A 61 -2.79 11.75 -3.80
CA TRP A 61 -2.21 11.40 -2.51
C TRP A 61 -1.59 12.61 -1.82
N TYR A 62 -1.72 12.67 -0.50
CA TYR A 62 -0.90 13.53 0.35
C TYR A 62 0.26 12.70 0.90
N GLY A 63 1.50 13.05 0.53
CA GLY A 63 2.70 12.31 0.91
C GLY A 63 3.93 12.75 0.14
N LEU A 64 4.95 11.89 0.09
CA LEU A 64 6.17 12.20 -0.66
C LEU A 64 5.94 12.04 -2.17
N GLY A 65 6.43 13.02 -2.94
CA GLY A 65 6.33 13.02 -4.39
C GLY A 65 7.07 14.20 -5.05
N PRO A 66 6.83 14.44 -6.35
CA PRO A 66 5.86 13.74 -7.21
C PRO A 66 6.36 12.37 -7.73
N HIS A 67 7.68 12.18 -7.79
CA HIS A 67 8.32 10.96 -8.28
C HIS A 67 8.23 9.80 -7.28
N GLU A 68 8.52 8.58 -7.74
CA GLU A 68 8.56 7.41 -6.87
C GLU A 68 9.65 7.52 -5.77
N THR A 69 9.31 7.04 -4.59
CA THR A 69 10.16 7.08 -3.39
C THR A 69 10.18 5.71 -2.71
N TYR A 70 11.32 5.36 -2.12
CA TYR A 70 11.53 4.11 -1.38
C TYR A 70 12.03 4.39 0.04
N SER A 71 12.11 3.36 0.89
CA SER A 71 12.55 3.52 2.28
C SER A 71 13.93 4.16 2.42
N ASP A 72 14.83 3.81 1.51
CA ASP A 72 16.22 4.26 1.38
C ASP A 72 16.39 5.41 0.39
N ARG A 73 15.50 5.54 -0.61
CA ARG A 73 15.53 6.60 -1.64
C ARG A 73 14.31 7.53 -1.56
N LYS A 74 14.37 8.52 -0.66
CA LYS A 74 13.25 9.49 -0.47
C LYS A 74 13.63 10.94 -0.14
N LYS A 75 14.92 11.22 0.14
CA LYS A 75 15.36 12.53 0.66
C LYS A 75 15.14 13.71 -0.29
N GLY A 76 15.02 13.46 -1.59
CA GLY A 76 14.77 14.49 -2.61
C GLY A 76 13.30 14.83 -2.85
N ALA A 77 12.37 14.11 -2.22
CA ALA A 77 10.93 14.31 -2.41
C ALA A 77 10.35 15.29 -1.39
N LYS A 78 9.30 16.01 -1.78
CA LYS A 78 8.56 16.92 -0.89
C LYS A 78 7.27 16.26 -0.42
N THR A 79 6.83 16.60 0.79
CA THR A 79 5.51 16.21 1.31
C THR A 79 4.48 17.24 0.91
N GLN A 80 3.59 16.91 -0.03
CA GLN A 80 2.51 17.78 -0.52
C GLN A 80 1.33 16.92 -1.01
N ILE A 81 0.29 17.56 -1.55
CA ILE A 81 -0.75 16.90 -2.33
C ILE A 81 -0.22 16.77 -3.76
N PHE A 82 -0.30 15.56 -4.30
CA PHE A 82 -0.01 15.29 -5.71
C PHE A 82 -1.18 14.53 -6.32
N SER A 83 -1.41 14.75 -7.60
CA SER A 83 -2.40 14.03 -8.40
C SER A 83 -1.85 13.73 -9.79
N GLY A 84 -2.43 12.74 -10.45
CA GLY A 84 -2.11 12.36 -11.81
C GLY A 84 -2.82 11.07 -12.21
N SER A 85 -2.69 10.71 -13.48
CA SER A 85 -3.23 9.46 -13.99
C SER A 85 -2.46 8.26 -13.43
N VAL A 86 -3.12 7.10 -13.38
CA VAL A 86 -2.50 5.81 -13.04
C VAL A 86 -1.35 5.50 -13.99
N GLN A 87 -1.47 5.86 -15.27
CA GLN A 87 -0.42 5.65 -16.28
C GLN A 87 0.86 6.44 -15.96
N GLU A 88 0.74 7.69 -15.49
CA GLU A 88 1.89 8.52 -15.10
C GLU A 88 2.61 8.01 -13.85
N GLN A 89 1.99 7.11 -13.07
CA GLN A 89 2.63 6.54 -11.89
C GLN A 89 3.59 5.38 -12.23
N HIS A 90 3.54 4.87 -13.46
CA HIS A 90 4.43 3.82 -13.92
C HIS A 90 5.77 4.40 -14.40
N VAL A 91 6.88 3.82 -13.93
CA VAL A 91 8.22 4.18 -14.38
C VAL A 91 8.72 3.14 -15.40
N PRO A 92 8.93 3.51 -16.68
CA PRO A 92 9.26 2.57 -17.75
C PRO A 92 10.76 2.21 -17.74
N TYR A 93 11.19 1.45 -16.75
CA TYR A 93 12.53 0.88 -16.73
C TYR A 93 12.74 -0.09 -17.90
N ILE A 94 13.92 -0.05 -18.53
CA ILE A 94 14.27 -0.92 -19.67
C ILE A 94 14.05 -2.40 -19.33
N ASN A 95 14.47 -2.81 -18.13
CA ASN A 95 14.12 -4.11 -17.58
C ASN A 95 12.99 -3.92 -16.55
N PRO A 96 11.78 -4.47 -16.79
CA PRO A 96 10.64 -4.34 -15.89
C PRO A 96 10.99 -4.79 -14.47
N GLN A 97 10.74 -3.91 -13.51
CA GLN A 97 11.01 -4.08 -12.10
C GLN A 97 9.92 -3.37 -11.29
N GLU A 98 9.87 -3.65 -9.98
CA GLU A 98 9.00 -2.93 -9.06
C GLU A 98 9.23 -1.41 -9.18
N ASN A 99 8.16 -0.65 -9.40
CA ASN A 99 8.22 0.79 -9.60
C ASN A 99 6.97 1.51 -9.06
N GLY A 100 7.03 2.85 -8.98
CA GLY A 100 5.87 3.70 -8.71
C GLY A 100 5.53 3.90 -7.23
N ASN A 101 6.33 3.36 -6.30
CA ASN A 101 6.03 3.45 -4.86
C ASN A 101 6.00 4.90 -4.36
N LYS A 102 5.06 5.21 -3.46
CA LYS A 102 4.95 6.51 -2.76
C LYS A 102 5.09 6.29 -1.26
N LYS A 103 6.02 6.98 -0.60
CA LYS A 103 6.23 6.86 0.86
C LYS A 103 5.45 7.92 1.63
N GLN A 104 5.07 7.56 2.86
CA GLN A 104 4.41 8.45 3.83
C GLN A 104 3.07 9.02 3.33
N CYS A 105 2.33 8.23 2.55
CA CYS A 105 0.99 8.60 2.12
C CYS A 105 0.01 8.54 3.29
N SER A 106 -0.87 9.51 3.37
CA SER A 106 -2.06 9.46 4.22
C SER A 106 -3.26 9.95 3.43
N LEU A 107 -4.42 9.36 3.71
CA LEU A 107 -5.68 9.83 3.15
C LEU A 107 -6.05 11.12 3.87
N GLY A 108 -6.29 12.19 3.10
CA GLY A 108 -6.93 13.44 3.51
C GLY A 108 -6.90 13.73 5.00
N LYS A 109 -5.76 14.21 5.52
CA LYS A 109 -5.87 15.13 6.65
C LYS A 109 -6.45 16.41 6.07
N ASN A 110 -7.56 16.86 6.66
CA ASN A 110 -7.91 18.29 6.63
C ASN A 110 -6.59 19.06 6.81
N TYR A 111 -6.29 19.91 5.85
CA TYR A 111 -5.00 20.59 5.69
C TYR A 111 -4.79 21.65 6.77
N GLU A 112 -4.70 21.21 8.04
CA GLU A 112 -4.39 22.02 9.22
C GLU A 112 -3.34 21.33 10.09
#